data_AF-A0AAJ4B8F3-F1
#
_entry.id   AF-A0AAJ4B8F3-F1
#
_cell.length_a   1.000
_cell.length_b   1.000
_cell.length_c   1.000
_cell.angle_alpha   90.00
_cell.angle_beta   90.00
_cell.angle_gamma   90.00
#
_symmetry.space_group_name_H-M   'P 1'
#
loop_
_entity.id
_entity.type
_entity.pdbx_description
1 polymer ?
#
loop_
_entity_poly.entity_id
_entity_poly.type
_entity_poly.pdbx_seq_one_letter_code
_entity_poly.pdbx_strand_id
1 'polypeptide(L)'
;MSTENPSTAFDTRAFRRALGNFATGVTVVTAADAHGRKVGVTANSFNSVSLDPPLILWSIDKRSTSHAVFETASHFAVNVLAADQIDLSNNFARPKEDRFAEVEYQAGEGGAPILADCSARFECEKFQQVDGGDHWIMIGKVVAFDDCGRSPLLYHQGAYSMVLPHTRMTQCEEGQPPSSHFQGRLSHNLYYLMTQALRAYQASYQPRQLSTGLRTSEARMLMVLENDAGLSLAELQREVAMPAREIEEAVNNLKRKALVRDDQERVKLTTKGIDETESLWTIAREQQDKVFSQFSDEQLETFKTVLKAVIQH
;
A
#
# COMPACT_ATOMS: atom_id res chain seq x y z
N MET A 1 20.57 25.32 41.06
CA MET A 1 19.18 25.08 40.63
C MET A 1 19.20 24.82 39.14
N SER A 2 19.41 23.56 38.77
CA SER A 2 19.44 23.12 37.38
C SER A 2 18.01 22.80 36.97
N THR A 3 17.44 23.62 36.09
CA THR A 3 16.15 23.35 35.47
C THR A 3 16.33 22.23 34.46
N GLU A 4 16.05 20.99 34.85
CA GLU A 4 15.81 19.90 33.90
C GLU A 4 14.55 20.24 33.10
N ASN A 5 14.72 20.49 31.81
CA ASN A 5 13.61 20.47 30.85
C ASN A 5 13.09 19.02 30.80
N PRO A 6 11.78 18.77 31.05
CA PRO A 6 11.22 17.46 30.79
C PRO A 6 11.21 17.27 29.28
N SER A 7 12.16 16.50 28.75
CA SER A 7 12.11 16.08 27.35
C SER A 7 10.84 15.24 27.19
N THR A 8 9.81 15.80 26.56
CA THR A 8 8.75 15.00 25.94
C THR A 8 9.44 14.13 24.90
N ALA A 9 9.72 12.87 25.26
CA ALA A 9 10.40 11.93 24.38
C ALA A 9 9.65 11.86 23.04
N PHE A 10 10.35 12.14 21.93
CA PHE A 10 9.76 12.13 20.60
C PHE A 10 9.36 10.69 20.23
N ASP A 11 8.06 10.41 20.13
CA ASP A 11 7.55 9.10 19.78
C ASP A 11 7.75 8.82 18.28
N THR A 12 8.84 8.12 17.95
CA THR A 12 9.18 7.71 16.59
C THR A 12 8.10 6.85 15.92
N ARG A 13 7.31 6.09 16.69
CA ARG A 13 6.18 5.30 16.14
C ARG A 13 5.02 6.22 15.78
N ALA A 14 4.76 7.25 16.59
CA ALA A 14 3.77 8.27 16.24
C ALA A 14 4.21 9.07 15.01
N PHE A 15 5.49 9.40 14.90
CA PHE A 15 6.03 10.10 13.73
C PHE A 15 5.92 9.26 12.44
N ARG A 16 6.38 7.99 12.45
CA ARG A 16 6.24 7.06 11.31
C ARG A 16 4.77 6.92 10.88
N ARG A 17 3.85 6.83 11.85
CA ARG A 17 2.42 6.80 11.59
C ARG A 17 1.92 8.07 10.91
N ALA A 18 2.37 9.24 11.35
CA ALA A 18 1.98 10.51 10.76
C ALA A 18 2.42 10.59 9.29
N LEU A 19 3.65 10.13 8.98
CA LEU A 19 4.17 10.06 7.61
C LEU A 19 3.31 9.15 6.70
N GLY A 20 2.75 8.06 7.24
CA GLY A 20 1.88 7.14 6.50
C GLY A 20 0.58 7.76 5.95
N ASN A 21 0.21 8.98 6.33
CA ASN A 21 -0.92 9.70 5.72
C ASN A 21 -0.59 10.28 4.34
N PHE A 22 0.71 10.43 4.02
CA PHE A 22 1.13 10.78 2.67
C PHE A 22 1.20 9.51 1.84
N ALA A 23 0.21 9.30 0.97
CA ALA A 23 0.16 8.15 0.08
C ALA A 23 1.25 8.24 -0.98
N THR A 24 1.91 7.13 -1.27
CA THR A 24 2.98 7.04 -2.26
C THR A 24 2.74 5.86 -3.20
N GLY A 25 3.37 5.90 -4.37
CA GLY A 25 3.64 4.66 -5.10
C GLY A 25 4.62 3.76 -4.35
N VAL A 26 4.83 2.55 -4.85
CA VAL A 26 5.85 1.61 -4.36
C VAL A 26 6.89 1.41 -5.43
N THR A 27 8.17 1.45 -5.06
CA THR A 27 9.28 1.21 -5.98
C THR A 27 10.16 0.08 -5.48
N VAL A 28 10.83 -0.61 -6.41
CA VAL A 28 12.02 -1.42 -6.10
C VAL A 28 13.21 -0.75 -6.75
N VAL A 29 14.13 -0.27 -5.92
CA VAL A 29 15.38 0.32 -6.41
C VAL A 29 16.43 -0.77 -6.50
N THR A 30 17.09 -0.88 -7.63
CA THR A 30 18.04 -1.96 -7.95
C THR A 30 19.39 -1.39 -8.38
N ALA A 31 20.46 -2.13 -8.12
CA ALA A 31 21.80 -1.81 -8.58
C ALA A 31 22.63 -3.08 -8.71
N ALA A 32 23.74 -2.98 -9.43
CA ALA A 32 24.77 -4.02 -9.49
C ALA A 32 26.15 -3.40 -9.23
N ASP A 33 27.02 -4.13 -8.53
CA ASP A 33 28.43 -3.76 -8.44
C ASP A 33 29.23 -4.27 -9.66
N ALA A 34 30.51 -3.87 -9.75
CA ALA A 34 31.42 -4.27 -10.82
C ALA A 34 31.71 -5.79 -10.85
N HIS A 35 31.39 -6.52 -9.78
CA HIS A 35 31.53 -7.97 -9.68
C HIS A 35 30.24 -8.71 -10.06
N GLY A 36 29.19 -7.99 -10.46
CA GLY A 36 27.89 -8.55 -10.85
C GLY A 36 26.98 -8.89 -9.67
N ARG A 37 27.33 -8.49 -8.44
CA ARG A 37 26.44 -8.67 -7.29
C ARG A 37 25.29 -7.69 -7.40
N LYS A 38 24.07 -8.24 -7.49
CA LYS A 38 22.83 -7.47 -7.63
C LYS A 38 22.19 -7.24 -6.27
N VAL A 39 21.62 -6.06 -6.09
CA VAL A 39 20.78 -5.73 -4.95
C VAL A 39 19.48 -5.09 -5.42
N GLY A 40 18.42 -5.27 -4.64
CA GLY A 40 17.13 -4.63 -4.85
C GLY A 40 16.50 -4.32 -3.51
N VAL A 41 15.93 -3.12 -3.35
CA VAL A 41 15.31 -2.66 -2.10
C VAL A 41 13.96 -2.05 -2.41
N THR A 42 12.92 -2.57 -1.76
CA THR A 42 11.60 -1.92 -1.79
C THR A 42 11.67 -0.59 -1.06
N ALA A 43 11.31 0.49 -1.74
CA ALA A 43 11.34 1.84 -1.22
C ALA A 43 10.07 2.60 -1.60
N ASN A 44 9.59 3.43 -0.67
CA ASN A 44 8.50 4.36 -0.89
C ASN A 44 8.91 5.82 -0.56
N SER A 45 10.21 6.05 -0.40
CA SER A 45 10.86 7.36 -0.21
C SER A 45 11.22 8.06 -1.52
N PHE A 46 10.88 7.44 -2.66
CA PHE A 46 11.16 7.96 -3.99
C PHE A 46 10.35 9.24 -4.30
N ASN A 47 11.00 10.21 -4.95
CA ASN A 47 10.33 11.38 -5.52
C ASN A 47 11.14 12.02 -6.67
N SER A 48 10.47 12.81 -7.50
CA SER A 48 11.11 13.65 -8.53
C SER A 48 11.71 14.92 -7.91
N VAL A 49 12.84 15.39 -8.44
CA VAL A 49 13.56 16.57 -7.96
C VAL A 49 13.61 17.68 -9.00
N SER A 50 14.01 17.35 -10.23
CA SER A 50 14.24 18.33 -11.30
C SER A 50 13.92 17.72 -12.66
N LEU A 51 13.51 18.55 -13.62
CA LEU A 51 13.30 18.16 -15.02
C LEU A 51 14.53 18.44 -15.89
N ASP A 52 15.27 19.52 -15.63
CA ASP A 52 16.52 19.85 -16.34
C ASP A 52 17.61 20.36 -15.37
N PRO A 53 18.65 19.56 -15.08
CA PRO A 53 18.79 18.16 -15.50
C PRO A 53 17.71 17.26 -14.87
N PRO A 54 17.37 16.11 -15.48
CA PRO A 54 16.34 15.21 -14.96
C PRO A 54 16.85 14.47 -13.73
N LEU A 55 16.43 14.89 -12.55
CA LEU A 55 16.87 14.34 -11.26
C LEU A 55 15.72 13.73 -10.47
N ILE A 56 16.00 12.60 -9.86
CA ILE A 56 15.13 11.93 -8.89
C ILE A 56 15.91 11.68 -7.59
N LEU A 57 15.20 11.39 -6.51
CA LEU A 57 15.81 10.96 -5.26
C LEU A 57 15.04 9.80 -4.62
N TRP A 58 15.72 9.11 -3.71
CA TRP A 58 15.13 8.19 -2.75
C TRP A 58 16.04 8.09 -1.53
N SER A 59 15.62 7.39 -0.48
CA SER A 59 16.40 7.24 0.75
C SER A 59 16.56 5.78 1.16
N ILE A 60 17.78 5.39 1.52
CA ILE A 60 18.15 4.05 1.99
C ILE A 60 18.68 4.10 3.43
N ASP A 61 18.27 3.16 4.27
CA ASP A 61 18.76 3.04 5.64
C ASP A 61 20.27 2.81 5.64
N LYS A 62 21.01 3.55 6.46
CA LYS A 62 22.48 3.42 6.59
C LYS A 62 22.94 2.04 7.03
N ARG A 63 22.06 1.25 7.65
CA ARG A 63 22.31 -0.13 8.11
C ARG A 63 21.92 -1.19 7.07
N SER A 64 21.36 -0.78 5.93
CA SER A 64 20.97 -1.70 4.87
C SER A 64 22.19 -2.45 4.33
N THR A 65 22.12 -3.78 4.28
CA THR A 65 23.18 -4.62 3.69
C THR A 65 23.36 -4.36 2.19
N SER A 66 22.36 -3.76 1.53
CA SER A 66 22.41 -3.36 0.13
C SER A 66 23.14 -2.04 -0.10
N HIS A 67 23.36 -1.22 0.94
CA HIS A 67 23.96 0.12 0.80
C HIS A 67 25.36 0.08 0.19
N ALA A 68 26.20 -0.87 0.60
CA ALA A 68 27.57 -1.01 0.05
C ALA A 68 27.60 -1.19 -1.49
N VAL A 69 26.57 -1.84 -2.06
CA VAL A 69 26.45 -1.98 -3.52
C VAL A 69 26.00 -0.67 -4.15
N PHE A 70 25.01 0.03 -3.58
CA PHE A 70 24.59 1.34 -4.08
C PHE A 70 25.68 2.42 -3.96
N GLU A 71 26.51 2.34 -2.93
CA GLU A 71 27.62 3.25 -2.69
C GLU A 71 28.69 3.13 -3.78
N THR A 72 28.96 1.91 -4.26
CA THR A 72 30.00 1.63 -5.25
C THR A 72 29.50 1.60 -6.69
N ALA A 73 28.23 1.25 -6.91
CA ALA A 73 27.62 1.24 -8.23
C ALA A 73 27.64 2.62 -8.89
N SER A 74 27.91 2.66 -10.19
CA SER A 74 27.84 3.89 -11.00
C SER A 74 26.39 4.24 -11.36
N HIS A 75 25.53 3.23 -11.50
CA HIS A 75 24.13 3.38 -11.87
C HIS A 75 23.21 2.61 -10.92
N PHE A 76 21.96 3.03 -10.86
CA PHE A 76 20.88 2.31 -10.23
C PHE A 76 19.60 2.50 -11.04
N ALA A 77 18.63 1.61 -10.87
CA ALA A 77 17.33 1.73 -11.51
C ALA A 77 16.21 1.82 -10.49
N VAL A 78 15.19 2.64 -10.78
CA VAL A 78 13.95 2.75 -10.00
C VAL A 78 12.83 2.09 -10.78
N ASN A 79 12.29 1.00 -10.23
CA ASN A 79 11.20 0.24 -10.84
C ASN A 79 9.90 0.59 -10.10
N VAL A 80 9.00 1.35 -10.71
CA VAL A 80 7.71 1.73 -10.13
C VAL A 80 6.72 0.57 -10.30
N LEU A 81 6.34 -0.06 -9.19
CA LEU A 81 5.56 -1.30 -9.23
C LEU A 81 4.11 -1.06 -9.69
N ALA A 82 3.59 -1.99 -10.47
CA ALA A 82 2.17 -2.07 -10.84
C ALA A 82 1.32 -2.70 -9.72
N ALA A 83 0.02 -2.43 -9.73
CA ALA A 83 -0.92 -2.81 -8.67
C ALA A 83 -0.97 -4.33 -8.38
N ASP A 84 -0.61 -5.15 -9.35
CA ASP A 84 -0.53 -6.61 -9.27
C ASP A 84 0.83 -7.14 -8.76
N GLN A 85 1.82 -6.27 -8.51
CA GLN A 85 3.18 -6.66 -8.12
C GLN A 85 3.43 -6.61 -6.60
N ILE A 86 2.42 -6.91 -5.78
CA ILE A 86 2.53 -6.96 -4.31
C ILE A 86 3.60 -7.97 -3.87
N ASP A 87 3.66 -9.13 -4.50
CA ASP A 87 4.63 -10.18 -4.15
C ASP A 87 6.07 -9.74 -4.43
N LEU A 88 6.27 -8.98 -5.51
CA LEU A 88 7.56 -8.40 -5.85
C LEU A 88 8.00 -7.38 -4.79
N SER A 89 7.09 -6.50 -4.38
CA SER A 89 7.32 -5.56 -3.27
C SER A 89 7.72 -6.29 -1.98
N ASN A 90 7.01 -7.37 -1.64
CA ASN A 90 7.27 -8.16 -0.44
C ASN A 90 8.62 -8.90 -0.51
N ASN A 91 8.98 -9.43 -1.68
CA ASN A 91 10.25 -10.13 -1.91
C ASN A 91 11.46 -9.21 -1.72
N PHE A 92 11.39 -7.96 -2.20
CA PHE A 92 12.48 -6.98 -2.07
C PHE A 92 12.49 -6.17 -0.76
N ALA A 93 11.46 -6.32 0.08
CA ALA A 93 11.38 -5.68 1.39
C ALA A 93 12.02 -6.50 2.52
N ARG A 94 12.29 -7.80 2.32
CA ARG A 94 12.81 -8.71 3.35
C ARG A 94 14.24 -9.19 3.05
N PRO A 95 15.05 -9.48 4.09
CA PRO A 95 16.30 -10.23 3.92
C PRO A 95 16.02 -11.61 3.29
N LYS A 96 16.76 -11.94 2.22
CA LYS A 96 16.72 -13.22 1.51
C LYS A 96 18.09 -13.41 0.84
N GLU A 97 18.56 -14.65 0.75
CA GLU A 97 19.87 -14.96 0.14
C GLU A 97 19.94 -14.53 -1.33
N ASP A 98 18.93 -14.92 -2.11
CA ASP A 98 18.76 -14.47 -3.49
C ASP A 98 17.34 -13.91 -3.70
N ARG A 99 17.26 -12.58 -3.88
CA ARG A 99 16.01 -11.87 -4.18
C ARG A 99 15.63 -11.95 -5.66
N PHE A 100 16.55 -12.33 -6.54
CA PHE A 100 16.37 -12.30 -7.99
C PHE A 100 16.10 -13.69 -8.61
N ALA A 101 16.21 -14.77 -7.83
CA ALA A 101 16.09 -16.15 -8.33
C ALA A 101 14.81 -16.45 -9.13
N GLU A 102 13.69 -15.85 -8.74
CA GLU A 102 12.36 -16.08 -9.36
C GLU A 102 11.77 -14.77 -9.92
N VAL A 103 12.64 -13.80 -10.22
CA VAL A 103 12.22 -12.50 -10.73
C VAL A 103 12.71 -12.37 -12.17
N GLU A 104 11.81 -12.03 -13.08
CA GLU A 104 12.18 -11.67 -14.44
C GLU A 104 12.75 -10.24 -14.47
N TYR A 105 13.96 -10.11 -15.00
CA TYR A 105 14.63 -8.82 -15.17
C TYR A 105 15.61 -8.87 -16.34
N GLN A 106 15.92 -7.69 -16.86
CA GLN A 106 17.00 -7.47 -17.82
C GLN A 106 18.09 -6.59 -17.21
N ALA A 107 19.30 -6.64 -17.76
CA ALA A 107 20.36 -5.72 -17.36
C ALA A 107 20.15 -4.36 -18.04
N GLY A 108 20.00 -3.31 -17.25
CA GLY A 108 19.99 -1.93 -17.72
C GLY A 108 21.37 -1.27 -17.67
N GLU A 109 21.38 0.06 -17.69
CA GLU A 109 22.56 0.89 -17.60
C GLU A 109 23.38 0.59 -16.34
N GLY A 110 24.69 0.49 -16.51
CA GLY A 110 25.62 0.07 -15.45
C GLY A 110 25.34 -1.32 -14.86
N GLY A 111 24.53 -2.16 -15.52
CA GLY A 111 24.15 -3.49 -15.05
C GLY A 111 23.03 -3.51 -14.01
N ALA A 112 22.40 -2.37 -13.72
CA ALA A 112 21.29 -2.30 -12.77
C ALA A 112 20.09 -3.12 -13.28
N PRO A 113 19.51 -4.05 -12.47
CA PRO A 113 18.37 -4.85 -12.90
C PRO A 113 17.11 -4.03 -13.19
N ILE A 114 16.54 -4.19 -14.39
CA ILE A 114 15.26 -3.60 -14.81
C ILE A 114 14.19 -4.67 -14.75
N LEU A 115 13.19 -4.47 -13.89
CA LEU A 115 12.13 -5.47 -13.64
C LEU A 115 11.07 -5.42 -14.75
N ALA A 116 10.51 -6.58 -15.07
CA ALA A 116 9.39 -6.69 -16.01
C ALA A 116 8.09 -6.13 -15.41
N ASP A 117 7.13 -5.79 -16.28
CA ASP A 117 5.75 -5.48 -15.91
C ASP A 117 5.52 -4.30 -14.93
N CYS A 118 6.52 -3.47 -14.72
CA CYS A 118 6.39 -2.26 -13.91
C CYS A 118 5.55 -1.19 -14.60
N SER A 119 4.99 -0.27 -13.80
CA SER A 119 4.23 0.89 -14.30
C SER A 119 5.10 1.91 -15.01
N ALA A 120 6.31 2.13 -14.48
CA ALA A 120 7.35 2.96 -15.06
C ALA A 120 8.72 2.50 -14.56
N ARG A 121 9.77 2.81 -15.31
CA ARG A 121 11.15 2.42 -14.97
C ARG A 121 12.08 3.59 -15.27
N PHE A 122 13.03 3.86 -14.38
CA PHE A 122 14.00 4.94 -14.56
C PHE A 122 15.41 4.41 -14.33
N GLU A 123 16.28 4.57 -15.32
CA GLU A 123 17.68 4.21 -15.24
C GLU A 123 18.49 5.47 -14.91
N CYS A 124 19.27 5.40 -13.84
CA CYS A 124 19.88 6.58 -13.24
C CYS A 124 21.38 6.42 -13.10
N GLU A 125 22.14 7.41 -13.57
CA GLU A 125 23.52 7.62 -13.14
C GLU A 125 23.50 8.17 -11.71
N LYS A 126 24.34 7.64 -10.83
CA LYS A 126 24.47 8.15 -9.45
C LYS A 126 25.03 9.57 -9.49
N PHE A 127 24.21 10.53 -9.10
CA PHE A 127 24.55 11.95 -9.18
C PHE A 127 25.16 12.46 -7.86
N GLN A 128 24.53 12.17 -6.74
CA GLN A 128 25.00 12.60 -5.42
C GLN A 128 24.44 11.71 -4.31
N GLN A 129 25.20 11.55 -3.23
CA GLN A 129 24.74 10.97 -1.97
C GLN A 129 24.83 12.03 -0.87
N VAL A 130 23.75 12.21 -0.11
CA VAL A 130 23.64 13.24 0.93
C VAL A 130 23.25 12.59 2.26
N ASP A 131 23.83 13.08 3.37
CA ASP A 131 23.44 12.65 4.71
C ASP A 131 22.00 13.07 5.03
N GLY A 132 21.16 12.12 5.44
CA GLY A 132 19.76 12.32 5.80
C GLY A 132 19.43 11.82 7.21
N GLY A 133 20.36 11.91 8.17
CA GLY A 133 20.15 11.38 9.52
C GLY A 133 20.45 9.89 9.61
N ASP A 134 19.45 9.04 9.82
CA ASP A 134 19.62 7.58 9.84
C ASP A 134 19.55 6.94 8.43
N HIS A 135 19.30 7.74 7.40
CA HIS A 135 19.30 7.34 5.99
C HIS A 135 20.35 8.09 5.17
N TRP A 136 20.75 7.50 4.05
CA TRP A 136 21.40 8.20 2.94
C TRP A 136 20.34 8.61 1.92
N ILE A 137 20.38 9.87 1.48
CA ILE A 137 19.59 10.37 0.35
C ILE A 137 20.41 10.14 -0.91
N MET A 138 19.90 9.30 -1.80
CA MET A 138 20.50 8.98 -3.08
C MET A 138 19.84 9.83 -4.15
N ILE A 139 20.61 10.66 -4.84
CA ILE A 139 20.15 11.47 -5.97
C ILE A 139 20.68 10.83 -7.26
N GLY A 140 19.78 10.57 -8.19
CA GLY A 140 20.09 9.99 -9.50
C GLY A 140 19.75 10.93 -10.62
N LYS A 141 20.61 11.00 -11.63
CA LYS A 141 20.33 11.66 -12.91
C LYS A 141 19.77 10.62 -13.86
N VAL A 142 18.54 10.82 -14.32
CA VAL A 142 17.86 9.89 -15.22
C VAL A 142 18.53 9.97 -16.60
N VAL A 143 18.96 8.82 -17.13
CA VAL A 143 19.62 8.70 -18.45
C VAL A 143 18.75 7.93 -19.45
N ALA A 144 17.88 7.04 -18.98
CA ALA A 144 16.85 6.36 -19.75
C ALA A 144 15.61 6.11 -18.89
N PHE A 145 14.44 5.98 -19.51
CA PHE A 145 13.20 5.66 -18.80
C PHE A 145 12.17 5.00 -19.72
N ASP A 146 11.26 4.24 -19.11
CA ASP A 146 10.07 3.67 -19.75
C ASP A 146 8.80 4.13 -19.03
N ASP A 147 7.79 4.51 -19.80
CA ASP A 147 6.42 4.70 -19.34
C ASP A 147 5.54 3.57 -19.90
N CYS A 148 5.10 2.67 -19.02
CA CYS A 148 4.28 1.52 -19.38
C CYS A 148 2.78 1.79 -19.18
N GLY A 149 2.40 2.89 -18.52
CA GLY A 149 1.00 3.27 -18.27
C GLY A 149 0.17 2.32 -17.40
N ARG A 150 0.78 1.31 -16.75
CA ARG A 150 0.06 0.38 -15.87
C ARG A 150 -0.41 1.09 -14.60
N SER A 151 -1.52 0.61 -14.03
CA SER A 151 -2.03 1.15 -12.76
C SER A 151 -1.02 0.86 -11.63
N PRO A 152 -0.57 1.86 -10.87
CA PRO A 152 0.51 1.68 -9.90
C PRO A 152 0.03 1.03 -8.61
N LEU A 153 0.94 0.32 -7.94
CA LEU A 153 0.76 -0.10 -6.56
C LEU A 153 0.88 1.11 -5.64
N LEU A 154 -0.15 1.33 -4.80
CA LEU A 154 -0.12 2.37 -3.77
C LEU A 154 0.22 1.79 -2.40
N TYR A 155 0.82 2.64 -1.57
CA TYR A 155 1.02 2.40 -0.16
C TYR A 155 0.52 3.58 0.66
N HIS A 156 -0.36 3.31 1.61
CA HIS A 156 -0.98 4.32 2.47
C HIS A 156 -1.35 3.71 3.83
N GLN A 157 -1.04 4.44 4.92
CA GLN A 157 -1.33 4.04 6.30
C GLN A 157 -0.94 2.60 6.67
N GLY A 158 0.19 2.11 6.14
CA GLY A 158 0.70 0.77 6.46
C GLY A 158 0.12 -0.37 5.61
N ALA A 159 -0.69 -0.07 4.59
CA ALA A 159 -1.33 -1.07 3.75
C ALA A 159 -1.11 -0.79 2.26
N TYR A 160 -1.12 -1.87 1.46
CA TYR A 160 -1.20 -1.73 0.01
C TYR A 160 -2.61 -1.29 -0.40
N SER A 161 -2.68 -0.50 -1.46
CA SER A 161 -3.92 0.09 -1.99
C SER A 161 -3.83 0.24 -3.51
N MET A 162 -4.92 0.66 -4.13
CA MET A 162 -5.01 0.94 -5.55
C MET A 162 -5.49 2.38 -5.80
N VAL A 163 -5.13 2.94 -6.96
CA VAL A 163 -5.68 4.21 -7.41
C VAL A 163 -7.14 4.02 -7.80
N LEU A 164 -8.04 4.83 -7.25
CA LEU A 164 -9.40 4.97 -7.77
C LEU A 164 -9.44 6.19 -8.69
N PRO A 165 -9.75 6.02 -10.00
CA PRO A 165 -9.82 7.15 -10.92
C PRO A 165 -10.79 8.22 -10.43
N HIS A 166 -10.33 9.47 -10.36
CA HIS A 166 -11.19 10.57 -9.94
C HIS A 166 -12.11 10.97 -11.09
N THR A 167 -13.39 10.63 -10.97
CA THR A 167 -14.44 11.16 -11.84
C THR A 167 -15.18 12.27 -11.10
N ARG A 168 -14.94 13.52 -11.50
CA ARG A 168 -15.70 14.66 -10.99
C ARG A 168 -17.14 14.54 -11.48
N MET A 169 -18.07 14.30 -10.55
CA MET A 169 -19.43 14.78 -10.72
C MET A 169 -19.53 16.16 -10.10
N THR A 170 -20.05 17.12 -10.84
CA THR A 170 -20.88 18.15 -10.24
C THR A 170 -22.10 17.40 -9.71
N GLN A 171 -22.39 17.46 -8.41
CA GLN A 171 -23.65 16.94 -7.88
C GLN A 171 -24.77 17.54 -8.74
N CYS A 172 -25.50 16.72 -9.50
CA CYS A 172 -26.79 17.18 -10.00
C CYS A 172 -27.69 17.24 -8.78
N GLU A 173 -28.18 18.42 -8.47
CA GLU A 173 -29.29 18.57 -7.51
C GLU A 173 -30.43 17.64 -7.96
N GLU A 174 -31.03 16.92 -7.01
CA GLU A 174 -32.12 15.99 -7.28
C GLU A 174 -33.18 16.65 -8.18
N GLY A 175 -33.39 16.09 -9.37
CA GLY A 175 -34.40 16.56 -10.32
C GLY A 175 -33.90 17.41 -11.50
N GLN A 176 -32.62 17.71 -11.63
CA GLN A 176 -32.08 18.36 -12.84
C GLN A 176 -31.60 17.34 -13.88
N PRO A 177 -31.97 17.50 -15.17
CA PRO A 177 -31.45 16.65 -16.24
C PRO A 177 -29.93 16.84 -16.37
N PRO A 178 -29.18 15.79 -16.78
CA PRO A 178 -27.73 15.88 -16.92
C PRO A 178 -27.35 17.06 -17.80
N SER A 179 -26.45 17.92 -17.32
CA SER A 179 -26.10 19.20 -17.97
C SER A 179 -25.38 19.03 -19.31
N SER A 180 -25.05 17.79 -19.70
CA SER A 180 -24.54 17.45 -21.03
C SER A 180 -24.91 16.03 -21.47
N HIS A 181 -25.01 15.81 -22.78
CA HIS A 181 -25.17 14.50 -23.41
C HIS A 181 -24.05 13.50 -23.03
N PHE A 182 -22.86 14.00 -22.70
CA PHE A 182 -21.73 13.21 -22.22
C PHE A 182 -21.97 12.60 -20.82
N GLN A 183 -22.54 13.39 -19.90
CA GLN A 183 -22.92 12.89 -18.57
C GLN A 183 -24.00 11.81 -18.64
N GLY A 184 -24.94 11.93 -19.57
CA GLY A 184 -25.99 10.91 -19.80
C GLY A 184 -25.44 9.55 -20.25
N ARG A 185 -24.34 9.51 -21.02
CA ARG A 185 -23.69 8.23 -21.39
C ARG A 185 -22.87 7.64 -20.24
N LEU A 186 -22.18 8.49 -19.47
CA LEU A 186 -21.40 8.04 -18.31
C LEU A 186 -22.28 7.49 -17.18
N SER A 187 -23.45 8.09 -16.94
CA SER A 187 -24.39 7.64 -15.90
C SER A 187 -24.97 6.24 -16.14
N HIS A 188 -24.83 5.70 -17.36
CA HIS A 188 -25.27 4.34 -17.72
C HIS A 188 -24.10 3.37 -17.93
N ASN A 189 -22.85 3.83 -17.77
CA ASN A 189 -21.68 2.97 -17.86
C ASN A 189 -21.49 2.19 -16.55
N LEU A 190 -21.47 0.85 -16.63
CA LEU A 190 -21.42 -0.01 -15.44
C LEU A 190 -20.13 0.17 -14.62
N TYR A 191 -18.97 0.24 -15.28
CA TYR A 191 -17.68 0.45 -14.60
C TYR A 191 -17.70 1.79 -13.84
N TYR A 192 -18.22 2.84 -14.46
CA TYR A 192 -18.40 4.13 -13.83
C TYR A 192 -19.28 4.04 -12.58
N LEU A 193 -20.47 3.43 -12.68
CA LEU A 193 -21.37 3.25 -11.54
C LEU A 193 -20.73 2.46 -10.39
N MET A 194 -19.96 1.42 -10.70
CA MET A 194 -19.21 0.65 -9.69
C MET A 194 -18.19 1.51 -8.95
N THR A 195 -17.42 2.36 -9.65
CA THR A 195 -16.45 3.26 -8.99
C THR A 195 -17.14 4.28 -8.09
N GLN A 196 -18.30 4.81 -8.48
CA GLN A 196 -19.07 5.74 -7.66
C GLN A 196 -19.69 5.06 -6.44
N ALA A 197 -20.26 3.86 -6.62
CA ALA A 197 -20.83 3.08 -5.52
C ALA A 197 -19.77 2.77 -4.45
N LEU A 198 -18.57 2.34 -4.88
CA LEU A 198 -17.44 2.09 -3.97
C LEU A 198 -17.05 3.35 -3.20
N ARG A 199 -16.97 4.51 -3.87
CA ARG A 199 -16.63 5.79 -3.25
C ARG A 199 -17.66 6.23 -2.22
N ALA A 200 -18.95 6.16 -2.55
CA ALA A 200 -20.03 6.52 -1.65
C ALA A 200 -20.05 5.62 -0.40
N TYR A 201 -19.79 4.33 -0.59
CA TYR A 201 -19.65 3.37 0.49
C TYR A 201 -18.47 3.71 1.40
N GLN A 202 -17.28 3.95 0.83
CA GLN A 202 -16.08 4.33 1.58
C GLN A 202 -16.27 5.64 2.39
N ALA A 203 -16.87 6.67 1.80
CA ALA A 203 -17.11 7.95 2.46
C ALA A 203 -18.01 7.82 3.70
N SER A 204 -18.93 6.84 3.68
CA SER A 204 -19.85 6.58 4.80
C SER A 204 -19.25 5.64 5.85
N TYR A 205 -18.46 4.64 5.42
CA TYR A 205 -17.87 3.62 6.29
C TYR A 205 -16.62 4.11 7.04
N GLN A 206 -15.71 4.80 6.35
CA GLN A 206 -14.40 5.20 6.91
C GLN A 206 -14.52 6.02 8.22
N PRO A 207 -15.41 7.02 8.34
CA PRO A 207 -15.54 7.78 9.58
C PRO A 207 -16.05 6.93 10.75
N ARG A 208 -16.95 5.97 10.47
CA ARG A 208 -17.50 5.06 11.49
C ARG A 208 -16.44 4.06 11.96
N GLN A 209 -15.65 3.50 11.04
CA GLN A 209 -14.54 2.64 11.39
C GLN A 209 -13.50 3.38 12.26
N LEU A 210 -13.16 4.63 11.93
CA LEU A 210 -12.23 5.42 12.75
C LEU A 210 -12.79 5.76 14.14
N SER A 211 -14.12 5.80 14.28
CA SER A 211 -14.78 6.07 15.57
C SER A 211 -14.62 4.95 16.60
N THR A 212 -14.33 3.71 16.17
CA THR A 212 -14.02 2.59 17.09
C THR A 212 -12.63 2.72 17.72
N GLY A 213 -11.80 3.67 17.25
CA GLY A 213 -10.41 3.82 17.69
C GLY A 213 -9.47 2.73 17.13
N LEU A 214 -9.97 1.89 16.23
CA LEU A 214 -9.18 0.96 15.44
C LEU A 214 -8.70 1.63 14.15
N ARG A 215 -7.47 1.31 13.76
CA ARG A 215 -6.91 1.73 12.47
C ARG A 215 -7.36 0.79 11.36
N THR A 216 -7.20 1.20 10.11
CA THR A 216 -7.53 0.36 8.95
C THR A 216 -6.80 -0.99 8.97
N SER A 217 -5.51 -1.01 9.30
CA SER A 217 -4.73 -2.25 9.42
C SER A 217 -5.22 -3.15 10.57
N GLU A 218 -5.50 -2.55 11.74
CA GLU A 218 -6.01 -3.26 12.93
C GLU A 218 -7.39 -3.87 12.67
N ALA A 219 -8.32 -3.08 12.12
CA ALA A 219 -9.67 -3.52 11.81
C ALA A 219 -9.68 -4.57 10.68
N ARG A 220 -8.87 -4.41 9.63
CA ARG A 220 -8.79 -5.42 8.57
C ARG A 220 -8.25 -6.75 9.11
N MET A 221 -7.25 -6.73 9.99
CA MET A 221 -6.77 -7.97 10.62
C MET A 221 -7.83 -8.63 11.50
N LEU A 222 -8.58 -7.85 12.29
CA LEU A 222 -9.65 -8.40 13.12
C LEU A 222 -10.74 -9.09 12.28
N MET A 223 -11.13 -8.48 11.16
CA MET A 223 -12.10 -9.07 10.22
C MET A 223 -11.56 -10.33 9.52
N VAL A 224 -10.26 -10.40 9.21
CA VAL A 224 -9.64 -11.58 8.58
C VAL A 224 -9.43 -12.74 9.57
N LEU A 225 -9.15 -12.42 10.84
CA LEU A 225 -8.90 -13.41 11.91
C LEU A 225 -10.16 -14.08 12.46
N GLU A 226 -11.35 -13.70 12.00
CA GLU A 226 -12.65 -14.20 12.47
C GLU A 226 -12.79 -15.74 12.38
N ASN A 227 -12.02 -16.39 11.50
CA ASN A 227 -12.01 -17.86 11.41
C ASN A 227 -11.26 -18.51 12.60
N ASP A 228 -11.95 -19.39 13.33
CA ASP A 228 -11.50 -20.11 14.55
C ASP A 228 -10.15 -20.86 14.42
N ALA A 229 -9.72 -21.16 13.20
CA ALA A 229 -8.45 -21.84 12.95
C ALA A 229 -7.23 -21.01 13.38
N GLY A 230 -7.35 -19.68 13.45
CA GLY A 230 -6.21 -18.76 13.60
C GLY A 230 -5.35 -18.73 12.33
N LEU A 231 -4.52 -17.70 12.17
CA LEU A 231 -3.69 -17.54 10.97
C LEU A 231 -2.22 -17.38 11.35
N SER A 232 -1.34 -17.98 10.56
CA SER A 232 0.10 -17.70 10.61
C SER A 232 0.39 -16.31 10.05
N LEU A 233 1.57 -15.75 10.35
CA LEU A 233 1.98 -14.45 9.80
C LEU A 233 2.06 -14.44 8.26
N ALA A 234 2.42 -15.57 7.64
CA ALA A 234 2.49 -15.70 6.20
C ALA A 234 1.09 -15.69 5.55
N GLU A 235 0.12 -16.37 6.15
CA GLU A 235 -1.27 -16.35 5.71
C GLU A 235 -1.90 -14.96 5.89
N LEU A 236 -1.67 -14.32 7.05
CA LEU A 236 -2.12 -12.95 7.30
C LEU A 236 -1.58 -11.95 6.27
N GLN A 237 -0.33 -12.13 5.84
CA GLN A 237 0.27 -11.26 4.83
C GLN A 237 -0.45 -11.35 3.48
N ARG A 238 -0.84 -12.55 3.08
CA ARG A 238 -1.57 -12.80 1.84
C ARG A 238 -2.98 -12.22 1.89
N GLU A 239 -3.70 -12.49 2.97
CA GLU A 239 -5.12 -12.11 3.10
C GLU A 239 -5.32 -10.61 3.35
N VAL A 240 -4.43 -9.99 4.13
CA VAL A 240 -4.62 -8.58 4.55
C VAL A 240 -4.00 -7.60 3.55
N ALA A 241 -3.15 -8.09 2.63
CA ALA A 241 -2.40 -7.29 1.65
C ALA A 241 -1.63 -6.12 2.30
N MET A 242 -0.82 -6.44 3.31
CA MET A 242 0.03 -5.47 4.02
C MET A 242 1.48 -5.99 4.11
N PRO A 243 2.48 -5.11 4.24
CA PRO A 243 3.84 -5.54 4.50
C PRO A 243 3.98 -6.25 5.84
N ALA A 244 4.91 -7.21 5.90
CA ALA A 244 5.30 -7.97 7.09
C ALA A 244 5.39 -7.15 8.38
N ARG A 245 6.18 -6.07 8.31
CA ARG A 245 6.48 -5.21 9.44
C ARG A 245 5.22 -4.53 9.98
N GLU A 246 4.34 -4.09 9.10
CA GLU A 246 3.09 -3.44 9.50
C GLU A 246 2.12 -4.44 10.14
N ILE A 247 2.12 -5.69 9.67
CA ILE A 247 1.38 -6.79 10.32
C ILE A 247 1.92 -7.06 11.71
N GLU A 248 3.24 -7.21 11.87
CA GLU A 248 3.86 -7.42 13.18
C GLU A 248 3.55 -6.27 14.15
N GLU A 249 3.68 -5.02 13.69
CA GLU A 249 3.35 -3.83 14.48
C GLU A 249 1.86 -3.80 14.86
N ALA A 250 0.97 -4.11 13.93
CA ALA A 250 -0.47 -4.16 14.19
C ALA A 250 -0.85 -5.30 15.14
N VAL A 251 -0.27 -6.50 15.00
CA VAL A 251 -0.49 -7.64 15.90
C VAL A 251 -0.03 -7.28 17.31
N ASN A 252 1.12 -6.63 17.44
CA ASN A 252 1.61 -6.15 18.74
C ASN A 252 0.68 -5.08 19.35
N ASN A 253 0.06 -4.21 18.54
CA ASN A 253 -0.94 -3.26 19.03
C ASN A 253 -2.21 -3.97 19.51
N LEU A 254 -2.73 -4.93 18.73
CA LEU A 254 -3.90 -5.70 19.10
C LEU A 254 -3.68 -6.54 20.37
N LYS A 255 -2.49 -7.13 20.54
CA LYS A 255 -2.10 -7.82 21.79
C LYS A 255 -2.13 -6.87 22.99
N ARG A 256 -1.58 -5.66 22.83
CA ARG A 256 -1.62 -4.63 23.89
C ARG A 256 -3.05 -4.17 24.24
N LYS A 257 -3.96 -4.18 23.26
CA LYS A 257 -5.40 -3.91 23.47
C LYS A 257 -6.17 -5.12 24.05
N ALA A 258 -5.49 -6.26 24.24
CA ALA A 258 -6.03 -7.56 24.62
C ALA A 258 -7.13 -8.05 23.67
N LEU A 259 -6.96 -7.81 22.36
CA LEU A 259 -7.90 -8.23 21.32
C LEU A 259 -7.46 -9.55 20.67
N VAL A 260 -6.16 -9.80 20.57
CA VAL A 260 -5.59 -11.04 20.00
C VAL A 260 -4.58 -11.69 20.95
N ARG A 261 -4.37 -12.99 20.77
CA ARG A 261 -3.38 -13.81 21.49
C ARG A 261 -2.60 -14.68 20.51
N ASP A 262 -1.37 -15.05 20.89
CA ASP A 262 -0.63 -16.10 20.19
C ASP A 262 -1.06 -17.47 20.68
N ASP A 263 -1.20 -18.40 19.76
CA ASP A 263 -1.44 -19.82 19.98
C ASP A 263 -0.62 -20.62 18.97
N GLN A 264 0.49 -21.23 19.42
CA GLN A 264 1.36 -22.08 18.59
C GLN A 264 1.77 -21.42 17.24
N GLU A 265 2.34 -20.22 17.29
CA GLU A 265 2.73 -19.42 16.11
C GLU A 265 1.57 -18.93 15.22
N ARG A 266 0.32 -19.11 15.66
CA ARG A 266 -0.88 -18.56 15.02
C ARG A 266 -1.48 -17.46 15.86
N VAL A 267 -2.00 -16.44 15.22
CA VAL A 267 -2.73 -15.36 15.90
C VAL A 267 -4.20 -15.75 15.96
N LYS A 268 -4.80 -15.65 17.17
CA LYS A 268 -6.23 -15.90 17.41
C LYS A 268 -6.89 -14.74 18.12
N LEU A 269 -8.18 -14.53 17.85
CA LEU A 269 -8.99 -13.58 18.59
C LEU A 269 -9.17 -14.04 20.05
N THR A 270 -9.23 -13.06 20.95
CA THR A 270 -9.73 -13.24 22.31
C THR A 270 -11.24 -13.02 22.34
N THR A 271 -11.93 -13.31 23.44
CA THR A 271 -13.37 -12.99 23.58
C THR A 271 -13.64 -11.51 23.30
N LYS A 272 -12.83 -10.61 23.86
CA LYS A 272 -12.92 -9.16 23.59
C LYS A 272 -12.66 -8.83 22.12
N GLY A 273 -11.73 -9.56 21.47
CA GLY A 273 -11.47 -9.43 20.04
C GLY A 273 -12.66 -9.83 19.19
N ILE A 274 -13.37 -10.90 19.55
CA ILE A 274 -14.59 -11.35 18.87
C ILE A 274 -15.68 -10.29 19.00
N ASP A 275 -15.93 -9.75 20.20
CA ASP A 275 -16.93 -8.71 20.43
C ASP A 275 -16.65 -7.44 19.61
N GLU A 276 -15.37 -7.05 19.51
CA GLU A 276 -14.94 -5.90 18.71
C GLU A 276 -15.09 -6.17 17.20
N THR A 277 -14.78 -7.39 16.74
CA THR A 277 -15.00 -7.80 15.34
C THR A 277 -16.48 -7.81 14.99
N GLU A 278 -17.36 -8.32 15.86
CA GLU A 278 -18.82 -8.25 15.69
C GLU A 278 -19.33 -6.80 15.63
N SER A 279 -18.74 -5.90 16.42
CA SER A 279 -19.05 -4.47 16.36
C SER A 279 -18.67 -3.86 15.00
N LEU A 280 -17.51 -4.23 14.44
CA LEU A 280 -17.10 -3.83 13.09
C LEU A 280 -18.06 -4.37 12.01
N TRP A 281 -18.46 -5.64 12.12
CA TRP A 281 -19.43 -6.24 11.21
C TRP A 281 -20.82 -5.61 11.33
N THR A 282 -21.24 -5.23 12.54
CA THR A 282 -22.48 -4.51 12.78
C THR A 282 -22.46 -3.15 12.07
N ILE A 283 -21.38 -2.38 12.20
CA ILE A 283 -21.20 -1.11 11.47
C ILE A 283 -21.31 -1.30 9.96
N ALA A 284 -20.70 -2.37 9.42
CA ALA A 284 -20.78 -2.70 8.01
C ALA A 284 -22.20 -3.11 7.58
N ARG A 285 -22.88 -3.96 8.37
CA ARG A 285 -24.26 -4.42 8.13
C ARG A 285 -25.26 -3.27 8.22
N GLU A 286 -25.18 -2.40 9.23
CA GLU A 286 -26.06 -1.23 9.33
C GLU A 286 -25.97 -0.33 8.11
N GLN A 287 -24.78 -0.18 7.54
CA GLN A 287 -24.59 0.59 6.31
C GLN A 287 -25.18 -0.15 5.10
N GLN A 288 -25.00 -1.46 5.02
CA GLN A 288 -25.63 -2.30 4.02
C GLN A 288 -27.16 -2.16 4.10
N ASP A 289 -27.76 -2.35 5.28
CA ASP A 289 -29.20 -2.26 5.49
C ASP A 289 -29.74 -0.87 5.17
N LYS A 290 -29.01 0.19 5.54
CA LYS A 290 -29.41 1.56 5.19
C LYS A 290 -29.53 1.77 3.67
N VAL A 291 -28.61 1.19 2.89
CA VAL A 291 -28.59 1.36 1.42
C VAL A 291 -29.56 0.38 0.75
N PHE A 292 -29.66 -0.83 1.29
CA PHE A 292 -30.30 -1.96 0.61
C PHE A 292 -31.67 -2.36 1.15
N SER A 293 -32.15 -1.79 2.26
CA SER A 293 -33.48 -2.07 2.86
C SER A 293 -34.66 -1.85 1.93
N GLN A 294 -34.47 -1.08 0.85
CA GLN A 294 -35.48 -0.83 -0.19
C GLN A 294 -35.56 -1.92 -1.27
N PHE A 295 -34.65 -2.89 -1.28
CA PHE A 295 -34.60 -3.98 -2.27
C PHE A 295 -35.00 -5.31 -1.63
N SER A 296 -35.58 -6.21 -2.44
CA SER A 296 -35.91 -7.56 -1.99
C SER A 296 -34.68 -8.46 -1.88
N ASP A 297 -34.75 -9.52 -1.08
CA ASP A 297 -33.69 -10.53 -0.96
C ASP A 297 -33.31 -11.12 -2.33
N GLU A 298 -34.30 -11.36 -3.20
CA GLU A 298 -34.07 -11.87 -4.56
C GLU A 298 -33.26 -10.90 -5.43
N GLN A 299 -33.54 -9.59 -5.33
CA GLN A 299 -32.79 -8.55 -6.03
C GLN A 299 -31.35 -8.49 -5.53
N LEU A 300 -31.14 -8.63 -4.21
CA LEU A 300 -29.81 -8.62 -3.61
C LEU A 300 -28.99 -9.87 -3.97
N GLU A 301 -29.60 -11.05 -4.01
CA GLU A 301 -28.91 -12.27 -4.48
C GLU A 301 -28.55 -12.19 -5.97
N THR A 302 -29.44 -11.64 -6.79
CA THR A 302 -29.15 -11.37 -8.20
C THR A 302 -27.97 -10.41 -8.33
N PHE A 303 -27.97 -9.31 -7.56
CA PHE A 303 -26.89 -8.33 -7.55
C PHE A 303 -25.56 -8.94 -7.11
N LYS A 304 -25.53 -9.75 -6.04
CA LYS A 304 -24.34 -10.50 -5.61
C LYS A 304 -23.82 -11.43 -6.70
N THR A 305 -24.72 -12.08 -7.44
CA THR A 305 -24.37 -12.98 -8.54
C THR A 305 -23.70 -12.22 -9.68
N VAL A 306 -24.25 -11.07 -10.08
CA VAL A 306 -23.65 -10.18 -11.09
C VAL A 306 -22.28 -9.69 -10.62
N LEU A 307 -22.14 -9.23 -9.38
CA LEU A 307 -20.84 -8.80 -8.83
C LEU A 307 -19.79 -9.92 -8.85
N LYS A 308 -20.16 -11.14 -8.44
CA LYS A 308 -19.27 -12.31 -8.49
C LYS A 308 -18.83 -12.64 -9.92
N ALA A 309 -19.74 -12.53 -10.89
CA ALA A 309 -19.40 -12.72 -12.30
C ALA A 309 -18.40 -11.67 -12.81
N VAL A 310 -18.55 -10.40 -12.40
CA VAL A 310 -17.59 -9.33 -12.75
C VAL A 310 -16.21 -9.58 -12.14
N ILE A 311 -16.12 -10.20 -10.96
CA ILE A 311 -14.84 -10.47 -10.28
C ILE A 311 -14.08 -11.65 -10.91
N GLN A 312 -14.79 -12.59 -11.55
CA GLN A 312 -14.19 -13.80 -12.14
C GLN A 312 -13.58 -13.58 -13.54
N HIS A 313 -13.81 -12.41 -14.14
CA HIS A 313 -13.34 -12.02 -15.48
C HIS A 313 -12.34 -10.88 -15.40
#